data_AF-A0A139QTZ0-F1
#
_entry.id   AF-A0A139QTZ0-F1
#
_cell.length_a   1.000
_cell.length_b   1.000
_cell.length_c   1.000
_cell.angle_alpha   90.00
_cell.angle_beta   90.00
_cell.angle_gamma   90.00
#
_symmetry.space_group_name_H-M   'P 1'
#
loop_
_entity.id
_entity.type
_entity.pdbx_description
1 polymer ?
#
loop_
_entity_poly.entity_id
_entity_poly.type
_entity_poly.pdbx_seq_one_letter_code
_entity_poly.pdbx_strand_id
1 'polypeptide(L)'
;MRQTFKLVLDKLQGFLNGNAEPHQTEDNSLTATIKQAIQKKSAVHVILAETSFTGDIVKYDTNRQQIIVKNFSKNVTRIIRISDIKRLRFVPSTVQKAQKSLFKKE
;
A
#
# COMPACT_ATOMS: atom_id res chain seq x y z
N MET A 1 22.47 6.37 38.32
CA MET A 1 21.28 5.54 38.66
C MET A 1 19.94 6.15 38.24
N ARG A 2 19.72 7.48 38.28
CA ARG A 2 18.40 8.08 37.97
C ARG A 2 17.97 8.02 36.50
N GLN A 3 18.90 8.10 35.55
CA GLN A 3 18.58 8.10 34.11
C GLN A 3 18.16 6.72 33.58
N THR A 4 18.85 5.67 34.02
CA THR A 4 18.52 4.29 33.64
C THR A 4 17.16 3.86 34.21
N PHE A 5 16.83 4.30 35.43
CA PHE A 5 15.52 4.08 36.03
C PHE A 5 14.38 4.75 35.24
N LYS A 6 14.59 5.98 34.75
CA LYS A 6 13.61 6.65 33.88
C LYS A 6 13.36 5.88 32.59
N LEU A 7 14.42 5.41 31.93
CA LEU A 7 14.31 4.62 30.70
C LEU A 7 13.53 3.32 30.89
N VAL A 8 13.73 2.64 32.03
CA VAL A 8 12.98 1.42 32.34
C VAL A 8 11.51 1.75 32.66
N LEU A 9 11.26 2.83 33.41
CA LEU A 9 9.91 3.27 33.75
C LEU A 9 9.10 3.64 32.50
N ASP A 10 9.69 4.39 31.57
CA ASP A 10 9.05 4.77 30.31
C ASP A 10 8.70 3.53 29.47
N LYS A 11 9.58 2.52 29.42
CA LYS A 11 9.30 1.27 28.71
C LYS A 11 8.17 0.47 29.34
N LEU A 12 8.09 0.42 30.67
CA LEU A 12 7.01 -0.27 31.38
C LEU A 12 5.68 0.45 31.22
N GLN A 13 5.67 1.78 31.24
CA GLN A 13 4.48 2.58 30.97
C GLN A 13 3.99 2.38 29.53
N GLY A 14 4.88 2.34 28.54
CA GLY A 14 4.54 2.02 27.16
C GLY A 14 3.98 0.60 26.97
N PHE A 15 4.45 -0.36 27.77
CA PHE A 15 3.96 -1.75 27.75
C PHE A 15 2.56 -1.88 28.38
N LEU A 16 2.32 -1.22 29.52
CA LEU A 16 1.04 -1.27 30.24
C LEU A 16 -0.06 -0.46 29.53
N ASN A 17 0.31 0.67 28.93
CA ASN A 17 -0.62 1.48 28.13
C ASN A 17 -0.84 0.90 26.73
N GLY A 18 -0.24 -0.27 26.44
CA GLY A 18 -0.42 -1.04 25.23
C GLY A 18 -0.36 -0.18 23.99
N ASN A 19 0.85 0.30 23.62
CA ASN A 19 1.16 1.06 22.41
C ASN A 19 -0.02 1.16 21.42
N ALA A 20 -0.93 2.09 21.67
CA ALA A 20 -1.68 2.72 20.62
C ALA A 20 -0.68 3.64 19.92
N GLU A 21 0.26 3.03 19.19
CA GLU A 21 0.97 3.74 18.14
C GLU A 21 -0.13 4.42 17.31
N PRO A 22 -0.13 5.74 17.17
CA PRO A 22 -1.05 6.36 16.23
C PRO A 22 -0.70 5.75 14.87
N HIS A 23 -1.68 5.09 14.26
CA HIS A 23 -1.61 4.44 12.93
C HIS A 23 -1.20 5.39 11.78
N GLN A 24 -0.69 6.59 12.08
CA GLN A 24 -0.48 7.70 11.17
C GLN A 24 0.84 7.63 10.39
N THR A 25 1.84 6.87 10.85
CA THR A 25 3.15 6.82 10.17
C THR A 25 3.11 5.93 8.92
N GLU A 26 2.33 4.84 8.92
CA GLU A 26 2.18 3.95 7.76
C GLU A 26 1.24 4.52 6.69
N ASP A 27 0.14 5.17 7.10
CA ASP A 27 -0.85 5.77 6.20
C ASP A 27 -0.26 6.87 5.31
N ASN A 28 0.68 7.64 5.86
CA ASN A 28 1.36 8.70 5.11
C ASN A 28 2.30 8.09 4.04
N SER A 29 2.96 6.98 4.36
CA SER A 29 3.81 6.22 3.42
C SER A 29 3.00 5.57 2.30
N LEU A 30 1.86 4.95 2.63
CA LEU A 30 0.98 4.30 1.65
C LEU A 30 0.38 5.33 0.69
N THR A 31 -0.13 6.44 1.22
CA THR A 31 -0.71 7.53 0.42
C THR A 31 0.32 8.14 -0.52
N ALA A 32 1.55 8.37 -0.05
CA ALA A 32 2.65 8.86 -0.90
C ALA A 32 2.96 7.88 -2.04
N THR A 33 2.98 6.57 -1.74
CA THR A 33 3.21 5.51 -2.72
C THR A 33 2.11 5.48 -3.79
N ILE A 34 0.84 5.62 -3.39
CA ILE A 34 -0.31 5.68 -4.31
C ILE A 34 -0.20 6.90 -5.23
N LYS A 35 0.06 8.08 -4.66
CA LYS A 35 0.25 9.32 -5.44
C LYS A 35 1.40 9.18 -6.43
N GLN A 36 2.52 8.62 -5.99
CA GLN A 36 3.68 8.36 -6.85
C GLN A 36 3.33 7.39 -7.99
N ALA A 37 2.58 6.32 -7.72
CA ALA A 37 2.17 5.36 -8.74
C ALA A 37 1.31 6.02 -9.82
N ILE A 38 0.35 6.87 -9.43
CA ILE A 38 -0.50 7.61 -10.37
C ILE A 38 0.34 8.60 -11.20
N GLN A 39 1.18 9.40 -10.53
CA GLN A 39 2.02 10.41 -11.19
C GLN A 39 2.97 9.78 -12.21
N LYS A 40 3.64 8.69 -11.83
CA LYS A 40 4.62 7.99 -12.68
C LYS A 40 3.97 6.98 -13.63
N LYS A 41 2.63 6.85 -13.62
CA LYS A 41 1.88 5.81 -14.36
C LYS A 41 2.52 4.42 -14.19
N SER A 42 2.92 4.12 -12.96
CA SER A 42 3.66 2.91 -12.61
C SER A 42 2.72 1.88 -12.02
N ALA A 43 2.79 0.66 -12.54
CA ALA A 43 1.99 -0.45 -12.05
C ALA A 43 2.38 -0.85 -10.62
N VAL A 44 1.38 -1.29 -9.88
CA VAL A 44 1.50 -1.74 -8.49
C VAL A 44 0.95 -3.15 -8.33
N HIS A 45 1.49 -3.83 -7.34
CA HIS A 45 0.93 -5.04 -6.76
C HIS A 45 0.34 -4.68 -5.40
N VAL A 46 -0.97 -4.80 -5.28
CA VAL A 46 -1.73 -4.55 -4.06
C VAL A 46 -1.95 -5.88 -3.36
N ILE A 47 -1.46 -6.00 -2.13
CA ILE A 47 -1.63 -7.20 -1.30
C ILE A 47 -2.74 -6.91 -0.29
N LEU A 48 -3.78 -7.74 -0.32
CA LEU A 48 -4.94 -7.70 0.57
C LEU A 48 -4.88 -8.86 1.56
N ALA A 49 -5.96 -9.08 2.31
CA ALA A 49 -5.99 -10.10 3.36
C ALA A 49 -5.69 -11.51 2.87
N GLU A 50 -6.37 -11.93 1.81
CA GLU A 50 -6.32 -13.29 1.24
C GLU A 50 -6.03 -13.29 -0.26
N THR A 51 -6.07 -12.11 -0.89
CA THR A 51 -5.91 -11.97 -2.33
C THR A 51 -4.92 -10.86 -2.65
N SER A 52 -4.50 -10.80 -3.91
CA SER A 52 -3.72 -9.69 -4.42
C SER A 52 -4.25 -9.24 -5.78
N PHE A 53 -3.87 -8.03 -6.17
CA PHE A 53 -4.25 -7.49 -7.47
C PHE A 53 -3.10 -6.69 -8.06
N THR A 54 -2.78 -6.97 -9.32
CA THR A 54 -1.70 -6.28 -10.03
C THR A 54 -2.28 -5.42 -11.13
N GLY A 55 -1.86 -4.17 -11.19
CA GLY A 55 -2.32 -3.26 -12.23
C GLY A 55 -1.89 -1.82 -12.04
N ASP A 56 -2.42 -0.96 -12.90
CA ASP A 56 -2.21 0.48 -12.84
C ASP A 56 -3.27 1.11 -11.93
N ILE A 57 -2.86 1.97 -11.00
CA ILE A 57 -3.81 2.79 -10.23
C ILE A 57 -4.32 3.90 -11.15
N VAL A 58 -5.61 3.87 -11.46
CA VAL A 58 -6.27 4.83 -12.35
C VAL A 58 -6.74 6.06 -11.57
N LYS A 59 -7.21 5.84 -10.34
CA LYS A 59 -7.76 6.91 -9.50
C LYS A 59 -7.54 6.58 -8.02
N TYR A 60 -7.28 7.64 -7.24
CA TYR A 60 -7.40 7.61 -5.79
C TYR A 60 -8.53 8.55 -5.38
N ASP A 61 -9.56 8.01 -4.74
CA ASP A 61 -10.69 8.75 -4.19
C ASP A 61 -10.46 8.96 -2.70
N THR A 62 -10.00 10.17 -2.35
CA THR A 62 -9.68 10.57 -0.97
C THR A 62 -10.91 10.69 -0.09
N ASN A 63 -12.08 10.99 -0.68
CA ASN A 63 -13.33 11.14 0.08
C ASN A 63 -13.81 9.79 0.57
N ARG A 64 -13.72 8.77 -0.30
CA ARG A 64 -14.16 7.40 0.00
C ARG A 64 -13.04 6.50 0.50
N GLN A 65 -11.81 7.01 0.62
CA GLN A 65 -10.62 6.26 1.03
C GLN A 65 -10.47 4.96 0.21
N GLN A 66 -10.49 5.07 -1.12
CA GLN A 66 -10.43 3.92 -2.03
C GLN A 66 -9.59 4.22 -3.29
N ILE A 67 -8.96 3.19 -3.83
CA ILE A 67 -8.26 3.22 -5.12
C ILE A 67 -8.99 2.39 -6.17
N ILE A 68 -8.90 2.83 -7.42
CA ILE A 68 -9.38 2.10 -8.60
C ILE A 68 -8.15 1.58 -9.33
N VAL A 69 -8.01 0.26 -9.39
CA VAL A 69 -6.87 -0.40 -10.02
C VAL A 69 -7.33 -1.19 -11.23
N LYS A 70 -6.62 -1.08 -12.35
CA LYS A 70 -6.95 -1.73 -13.61
C LYS A 70 -5.83 -2.66 -14.03
N ASN A 71 -6.15 -3.89 -14.43
CA ASN A 71 -5.13 -4.86 -14.83
C ASN A 71 -4.41 -4.43 -16.13
N PHE A 72 -3.31 -5.10 -16.46
CA PHE A 72 -2.47 -4.75 -17.62
C PHE A 72 -3.20 -4.82 -18.96
N SER A 73 -4.13 -5.78 -19.12
CA SER A 73 -4.94 -5.95 -20.33
C SER A 73 -6.09 -4.96 -20.43
N LYS A 74 -6.29 -4.12 -19.41
CA LYS A 74 -7.32 -3.08 -19.33
C LYS A 74 -8.76 -3.58 -19.49
N ASN A 75 -9.03 -4.83 -19.17
CA ASN A 75 -10.38 -5.42 -19.20
C ASN A 75 -10.95 -5.67 -17.80
N VAL A 76 -10.12 -5.75 -16.76
CA VAL A 76 -10.55 -5.98 -15.37
C VAL A 76 -10.19 -4.78 -14.49
N THR A 77 -11.16 -4.30 -13.73
CA THR A 77 -11.01 -3.18 -12.78
C THR A 77 -11.46 -3.62 -11.39
N ARG A 78 -10.70 -3.24 -10.36
CA ARG A 78 -11.03 -3.50 -8.96
C ARG A 78 -11.02 -2.21 -8.16
N ILE A 79 -12.07 -2.00 -7.37
CA ILE A 79 -12.15 -0.95 -6.36
C ILE A 79 -11.66 -1.55 -5.04
N ILE A 80 -10.68 -0.91 -4.40
CA ILE A 80 -10.03 -1.41 -3.19
C ILE A 80 -10.02 -0.28 -2.16
N ARG A 81 -10.54 -0.52 -0.95
CA ARG A 81 -10.44 0.45 0.14
C ARG A 81 -9.03 0.49 0.69
N ILE A 82 -8.58 1.67 1.12
CA ILE A 82 -7.24 1.84 1.72
C ILE A 82 -7.09 0.94 2.96
N SER A 83 -8.13 0.81 3.78
CA SER A 83 -8.17 -0.07 4.97
C SER A 83 -7.87 -1.54 4.68
N ASP A 84 -8.17 -2.00 3.47
CA ASP A 84 -8.06 -3.42 3.10
C ASP A 84 -6.65 -3.75 2.57
N ILE A 85 -5.81 -2.73 2.35
CA ILE A 85 -4.46 -2.86 1.80
C ILE A 85 -3.52 -3.24 2.94
N LYS A 86 -3.03 -4.49 2.93
CA LYS A 86 -1.94 -4.92 3.81
C LYS A 86 -0.59 -4.37 3.36
N ARG A 87 -0.36 -4.29 2.03
CA ARG A 87 0.90 -3.80 1.46
C ARG A 87 0.74 -3.35 0.03
N LEU A 88 1.51 -2.33 -0.36
CA LEU A 88 1.61 -1.84 -1.73
C LEU A 88 3.06 -1.90 -2.21
N ARG A 89 3.28 -2.39 -3.43
CA ARG A 89 4.61 -2.53 -4.05
C ARG A 89 4.57 -2.12 -5.52
N PHE A 90 5.64 -1.50 -6.01
CA PHE A 90 5.80 -1.27 -7.45
C PHE A 90 6.13 -2.59 -8.15
N VAL A 91 5.57 -2.77 -9.34
CA VAL A 91 5.87 -3.92 -10.19
C VAL A 91 7.13 -3.61 -11.00
N PRO A 92 8.15 -4.49 -11.01
CA PRO A 92 9.34 -4.31 -11.85
C PRO A 92 8.99 -4.18 -13.33
N SER A 93 9.72 -3.33 -14.05
CA SER A 93 9.46 -3.06 -15.49
C SER A 93 9.56 -4.31 -16.36
N THR A 94 10.45 -5.25 -16.02
CA THR A 94 10.57 -6.56 -16.69
C THR A 94 9.28 -7.36 -16.62
N VAL A 95 8.64 -7.41 -15.43
CA VAL A 95 7.37 -8.12 -15.23
C VAL A 95 6.24 -7.41 -15.99
N GLN A 96 6.22 -6.08 -15.97
CA GLN A 96 5.23 -5.31 -16.74
C GLN A 96 5.31 -5.60 -18.24
N LYS A 97 6.53 -5.68 -18.80
CA LYS A 97 6.74 -6.00 -20.23
C LYS A 97 6.29 -7.41 -20.56
N ALA A 98 6.70 -8.41 -19.75
CA ALA A 98 6.34 -9.81 -19.96
C ALA A 98 4.82 -10.04 -19.90
N GLN A 99 4.14 -9.41 -18.94
CA GLN A 99 2.69 -9.48 -18.83
C GLN A 99 2.00 -8.84 -20.05
N LYS A 100 2.43 -7.65 -20.47
CA LYS A 100 1.86 -6.98 -21.65
C LYS A 100 2.09 -7.74 -22.96
N SER A 101 3.21 -8.43 -23.13
CA SER A 101 3.46 -9.23 -24.34
C SER A 101 2.59 -10.49 -24.42
N LEU A 102 2.28 -11.12 -23.28
CA LEU A 102 1.40 -12.29 -23.22
C LEU A 102 -0.02 -11.97 -23.72
N PHE A 103 -0.51 -10.77 -23.42
CA PHE A 103 -1.87 -10.34 -23.82
C PHE A 103 -1.95 -9.62 -25.18
N LYS A 104 -0.84 -9.46 -25.91
CA LYS A 104 -0.80 -8.84 -27.24
C LYS A 104 -0.85 -9.84 -28.40
N LYS A 105 -0.92 -11.14 -28.10
CA LYS A 105 -0.78 -12.22 -29.10
C LYS A 105 -2.12 -12.67 -29.71
N GLU A 106 -3.18 -11.88 -29.52
CA GLU A 106 -4.53 -12.11 -30.09
C GLU A 106 -4.85 -11.06 -31.15
#